data_AF-A0ABD5CHP2-F1
#
_entry.id   AF-A0ABD5CHP2-F1
#
_cell.length_a   1.000
_cell.length_b   1.000
_cell.length_c   1.000
_cell.angle_alpha   90.00
_cell.angle_beta   90.00
_cell.angle_gamma   90.00
#
_symmetry.space_group_name_H-M   'P 1'
#
loop_
_entity.id
_entity.type
_entity.pdbx_description
1 polymer ?
#
loop_
_entity_poly.entity_id
_entity_poly.type
_entity_poly.pdbx_seq_one_letter_code
_entity_poly.pdbx_strand_id
1 'polypeptide(L)'
;MDSHELAHASFSVSGDDVSPTFWTEYFGVVPDVAHRKGDAIVDRDGQPRGIARRTGVWGVRSKSVVKSDLLEPHLRYLVEHLGLPRADLPELLRRGNARMRFFCYWDNEAGNRVPDVPDDIRSMMEAMGGTVEVDEYR
;
A
#
# COMPACT_ATOMS: atom_id res chain seq x y z
N MET A 1 2.95 23.89 11.32
CA MET A 1 2.33 23.88 9.99
C MET A 1 2.66 22.52 9.41
N ASP A 2 1.69 21.61 9.42
CA ASP A 2 1.86 20.32 8.74
C ASP A 2 2.11 20.63 7.28
N SER A 3 3.30 20.28 6.79
CA SER A 3 3.61 20.36 5.37
C SER A 3 2.63 19.43 4.66
N HIS A 4 1.74 19.99 3.84
CA HIS A 4 0.78 19.19 3.08
C HIS A 4 1.58 18.47 1.98
N GLU A 5 2.08 17.28 2.29
CA GLU A 5 2.79 16.44 1.31
C GLU A 5 1.87 16.17 0.13
N LEU A 6 2.30 16.64 -1.04
CA LEU A 6 1.52 16.60 -2.28
C LEU A 6 1.64 15.25 -2.99
N ALA A 7 2.39 14.32 -2.41
CA ALA A 7 2.47 12.93 -2.82
C ALA A 7 2.73 12.01 -1.63
N HIS A 8 2.26 10.78 -1.74
CA HIS A 8 2.77 9.64 -0.96
C HIS A 8 2.30 8.34 -1.59
N ALA A 9 2.91 7.23 -1.19
CA ALA A 9 2.54 5.91 -1.67
C ALA A 9 2.30 4.93 -0.51
N SER A 10 1.55 3.88 -0.82
CA SER A 10 1.36 2.74 0.07
C SER A 10 1.41 1.44 -0.72
N PHE A 11 1.92 0.40 -0.08
CA PHE A 11 1.83 -0.96 -0.56
C PHE A 11 0.78 -1.70 0.26
N SER A 12 -0.05 -2.51 -0.40
CA SER A 12 -1.02 -3.34 0.31
C SER A 12 -1.19 -4.69 -0.35
N VAL A 13 -1.29 -5.74 0.47
CA VAL A 13 -1.87 -7.03 0.11
C VAL A 13 -3.30 -7.09 0.65
N SER A 14 -4.27 -7.37 -0.22
CA SER A 14 -5.68 -7.43 0.13
C SER A 14 -6.35 -8.69 -0.40
N GLY A 15 -7.36 -9.16 0.32
CA GLY A 15 -8.06 -10.40 0.01
C GLY A 15 -8.80 -10.93 1.23
N ASP A 16 -9.79 -11.78 1.00
CA ASP A 16 -10.67 -12.25 2.08
C ASP A 16 -9.97 -13.19 3.06
N ASP A 17 -8.97 -13.94 2.58
CA ASP A 17 -8.17 -14.88 3.37
C ASP A 17 -6.83 -14.29 3.83
N VAL A 18 -6.64 -12.96 3.70
CA VAL A 18 -5.42 -12.29 4.15
C VAL A 18 -5.23 -12.46 5.66
N SER A 19 -4.09 -13.04 6.03
CA SER A 19 -3.63 -13.15 7.41
C SER A 19 -2.55 -12.10 7.68
N PRO A 20 -2.81 -11.06 8.50
CA PRO A 20 -1.82 -10.04 8.79
C PRO A 20 -0.54 -10.58 9.43
N THR A 21 -0.65 -11.61 10.27
CA THR A 21 0.51 -12.26 10.91
C THR A 21 1.43 -12.87 9.85
N PHE A 22 0.88 -13.62 8.90
CA PHE A 22 1.65 -14.24 7.82
C PHE A 22 2.41 -13.20 7.00
N TRP A 23 1.76 -12.11 6.57
CA TRP A 23 2.40 -11.09 5.75
C TRP A 23 3.44 -10.27 6.52
N THR A 24 3.21 -10.05 7.82
CA THR A 24 4.19 -9.42 8.72
C THR A 24 5.46 -10.27 8.82
N GLU A 25 5.32 -11.59 9.02
CA GLU A 25 6.44 -12.53 9.08
C GLU A 25 7.15 -12.65 7.73
N TYR A 26 6.38 -12.75 6.64
CA TYR A 26 6.91 -12.90 5.28
C TYR A 26 7.76 -11.69 4.87
N PHE A 27 7.24 -10.47 5.06
CA PHE A 27 7.98 -9.26 4.70
C PHE A 27 9.04 -8.90 5.76
N GLY A 28 8.85 -9.31 7.01
CA GLY A 28 9.74 -8.94 8.12
C GLY A 28 9.59 -7.48 8.54
N VAL A 29 8.45 -6.85 8.26
CA VAL A 29 8.19 -5.42 8.53
C VAL A 29 6.91 -5.23 9.33
N VAL A 30 6.88 -4.20 10.17
CA VAL A 30 5.69 -3.82 10.92
C VAL A 30 4.72 -3.07 10.00
N PRO A 31 3.46 -3.54 9.85
CA PRO A 31 2.49 -2.88 8.99
C PRO A 31 1.91 -1.60 9.62
N ASP A 32 1.59 -0.63 8.77
CA ASP A 32 0.78 0.54 9.15
C ASP A 32 -0.72 0.21 9.18
N VAL A 33 -1.14 -0.79 8.39
CA VAL A 33 -2.51 -1.29 8.37
C VAL A 33 -2.52 -2.81 8.34
N ALA A 34 -3.26 -3.41 9.27
CA ALA A 34 -3.39 -4.84 9.41
C ALA A 34 -4.77 -5.17 9.98
N HIS A 35 -5.58 -5.91 9.24
CA HIS A 35 -6.83 -6.49 9.72
C HIS A 35 -7.26 -7.67 8.85
N ARG A 36 -8.01 -8.59 9.45
CA ARG A 36 -8.68 -9.69 8.77
C ARG A 36 -10.09 -9.25 8.35
N LYS A 37 -10.65 -9.97 7.38
CA LYS A 37 -12.09 -9.89 7.11
C LYS A 37 -12.85 -10.32 8.37
N GLY A 38 -13.94 -9.62 8.69
CA GLY A 38 -14.76 -9.89 9.87
C GLY A 38 -14.32 -9.15 11.13
N ASP A 39 -13.11 -8.56 11.15
CA ASP A 39 -12.67 -7.75 12.30
C ASP A 39 -13.64 -6.58 12.53
N ALA A 40 -13.95 -6.30 13.80
CA ALA A 40 -14.85 -5.22 14.16
C ALA A 40 -14.27 -3.87 13.76
N ILE A 41 -15.10 -2.99 13.18
CA ILE A 41 -14.74 -1.59 13.00
C ILE A 41 -15.13 -0.87 14.28
N VAL A 42 -14.12 -0.30 14.93
CA VAL A 42 -14.31 0.58 16.08
C VAL A 42 -14.37 2.04 15.64
N ASP A 43 -15.07 2.85 16.42
CA ASP A 43 -15.00 4.31 16.28
C ASP A 43 -13.70 4.87 16.91
N ARG A 44 -13.61 6.20 16.96
CA ARG A 44 -12.45 6.90 17.52
C ARG A 44 -12.23 6.61 19.01
N ASP A 45 -13.29 6.26 19.73
CA ASP A 45 -13.27 5.95 21.16
C ASP A 45 -13.11 4.44 21.43
N GLY A 46 -12.91 3.65 20.37
CA GLY A 46 -12.73 2.20 20.45
C GLY A 46 -14.05 1.41 20.56
N GLN A 47 -15.21 2.06 20.43
CA GLN A 47 -16.51 1.38 20.53
C GLN A 47 -16.88 0.68 19.21
N PRO A 48 -17.40 -0.56 19.25
CA PRO A 48 -17.78 -1.29 18.04
C PRO A 48 -18.93 -0.60 17.31
N ARG A 49 -18.79 -0.33 16.01
CA ARG A 49 -19.83 0.32 15.19
C ARG A 49 -20.89 -0.65 14.65
N GLY A 50 -20.91 -1.90 15.12
CA GLY A 50 -21.82 -2.95 14.62
C GLY A 50 -21.56 -3.38 13.16
N ILE A 51 -20.45 -2.94 12.57
CA ILE A 51 -20.03 -3.27 11.20
C ILE A 51 -18.64 -3.90 11.24
N ALA A 52 -18.38 -4.80 10.29
CA ALA A 52 -17.14 -5.55 10.20
C ALA A 52 -16.36 -5.22 8.92
N ARG A 53 -15.04 -5.44 8.96
CA ARG A 53 -14.16 -5.31 7.78
C ARG A 53 -14.60 -6.29 6.70
N ARG A 54 -14.87 -5.76 5.50
CA ARG A 54 -15.40 -6.54 4.36
C ARG A 54 -14.36 -7.44 3.70
N THR A 55 -13.09 -7.14 3.87
CA THR A 55 -11.96 -7.90 3.34
C THR A 55 -10.76 -7.75 4.29
N GLY A 56 -9.76 -8.61 4.15
CA GLY A 56 -8.50 -8.50 4.88
C GLY A 56 -7.53 -7.60 4.15
N VAL A 57 -6.70 -6.88 4.91
CA VAL A 57 -5.64 -6.00 4.38
C VAL A 57 -4.42 -6.08 5.28
N TRP A 58 -3.26 -6.15 4.65
CA TRP A 58 -1.97 -5.87 5.24
C TRP A 58 -1.25 -4.83 4.38
N GLY A 59 -0.59 -3.83 4.96
CA GLY A 59 0.10 -2.82 4.17
C GLY A 59 0.96 -1.85 4.95
N VAL A 60 1.81 -1.14 4.20
CA VAL A 60 2.79 -0.15 4.67
C VAL A 60 2.70 1.15 3.86
N ARG A 61 3.09 2.27 4.46
CA ARG A 61 2.96 3.63 3.93
C ARG A 61 4.30 4.34 3.96
N SER A 62 4.56 5.18 2.96
CA SER A 62 5.79 5.98 2.89
C SER A 62 5.68 7.34 3.62
N LYS A 63 4.46 7.84 3.87
CA LYS A 63 4.16 9.21 4.32
C LYS A 63 4.90 9.66 5.59
N SER A 64 5.05 8.75 6.55
CA SER A 64 5.74 9.05 7.82
C SER A 64 7.26 9.09 7.70
N VAL A 65 7.83 8.49 6.65
CA VAL A 65 9.29 8.25 6.51
C VAL A 65 9.92 9.13 5.43
N VAL A 66 9.25 9.26 4.28
CA VAL A 66 9.78 9.99 3.12
C VAL A 66 9.17 11.38 3.07
N LYS A 67 10.03 12.41 3.05
CA LYS A 67 9.65 13.82 2.90
C LYS A 67 9.92 14.28 1.48
N SER A 68 8.94 14.09 0.61
CA SER A 68 8.99 14.51 -0.79
C SER A 68 7.58 14.75 -1.31
N ASP A 69 7.46 15.65 -2.29
CA ASP A 69 6.23 15.80 -3.06
C ASP A 69 6.25 14.93 -4.33
N LEU A 70 7.31 14.15 -4.58
CA LEU A 70 7.47 13.28 -5.75
C LEU A 70 7.11 11.83 -5.39
N LEU A 71 6.46 11.10 -6.31
CA LEU A 71 6.11 9.68 -6.12
C LEU A 71 7.31 8.77 -6.15
N GLU A 72 8.32 9.07 -6.98
CA GLU A 72 9.48 8.19 -7.13
C GLU A 72 10.17 7.88 -5.79
N PRO A 73 10.54 8.86 -4.94
CA PRO A 73 11.15 8.60 -3.64
C PRO A 73 10.31 7.69 -2.73
N HIS A 74 8.98 7.84 -2.76
CA HIS A 74 8.09 7.00 -1.97
C HIS A 74 8.04 5.55 -2.47
N LEU A 75 7.99 5.36 -3.79
CA LEU A 75 7.95 4.04 -4.40
C LEU A 75 9.29 3.31 -4.22
N ARG A 76 10.42 4.01 -4.41
CA ARG A 76 11.76 3.48 -4.18
C ARG A 76 11.94 3.01 -2.74
N TYR A 77 11.50 3.82 -1.77
CA TYR A 77 11.49 3.43 -0.36
C TYR A 77 10.69 2.15 -0.12
N LEU A 78 9.47 2.04 -0.65
CA LEU A 78 8.64 0.85 -0.44
C LEU A 78 9.27 -0.41 -1.07
N VAL A 79 9.86 -0.27 -2.26
CA VAL A 79 10.58 -1.37 -2.92
C VAL A 79 11.74 -1.86 -2.06
N GLU A 80 12.57 -0.95 -1.54
CA GLU A 80 13.69 -1.28 -0.68
C GLU A 80 13.21 -1.89 0.65
N HIS A 81 12.24 -1.24 1.31
CA HIS A 81 11.72 -1.63 2.61
C HIS A 81 11.08 -3.03 2.60
N LEU A 82 10.42 -3.39 1.50
CA LEU A 82 9.78 -4.69 1.32
C LEU A 82 10.72 -5.73 0.66
N GLY A 83 11.90 -5.32 0.19
CA GLY A 83 12.82 -6.18 -0.55
C GLY A 83 12.21 -6.72 -1.84
N LEU A 84 11.56 -5.84 -2.62
CA LEU A 84 11.00 -6.20 -3.93
C LEU A 84 12.05 -6.08 -5.06
N PRO A 85 11.94 -6.89 -6.12
CA PRO A 85 10.95 -7.95 -6.33
C PRO A 85 11.25 -9.21 -5.51
N ARG A 86 10.20 -10.00 -5.21
CA ARG A 86 10.31 -11.32 -4.57
C ARG A 86 9.73 -12.38 -5.49
N ALA A 87 10.53 -13.38 -5.85
CA ALA A 87 10.18 -14.35 -6.90
C ALA A 87 9.01 -15.28 -6.53
N ASP A 88 8.83 -15.56 -5.25
CA ASP A 88 7.77 -16.43 -4.71
C ASP A 88 6.46 -15.68 -4.42
N LEU A 89 6.49 -14.35 -4.33
CA LEU A 89 5.34 -13.51 -4.01
C LEU A 89 4.12 -13.74 -4.95
N PRO A 90 4.27 -13.84 -6.28
CA PRO A 90 3.12 -14.05 -7.16
C PRO A 90 2.37 -15.36 -6.87
N GLU A 91 3.10 -16.44 -6.58
CA GLU A 91 2.50 -17.73 -6.25
C GLU A 91 1.83 -17.71 -4.87
N LEU A 92 2.42 -17.02 -3.89
CA LEU A 92 1.81 -16.83 -2.57
C LEU A 92 0.49 -16.04 -2.66
N LEU A 93 0.47 -14.95 -3.44
CA LEU A 93 -0.74 -14.17 -3.68
C LEU A 93 -1.83 -15.02 -4.35
N ARG A 94 -1.46 -15.81 -5.37
CA ARG A 94 -2.39 -16.70 -6.08
C ARG A 94 -2.99 -17.75 -5.15
N ARG A 95 -2.18 -18.41 -4.32
CA ARG A 95 -2.65 -19.41 -3.34
C ARG A 95 -3.56 -18.82 -2.28
N GLY A 96 -3.27 -17.59 -1.83
CA GLY A 96 -4.05 -16.87 -0.83
C GLY A 96 -5.25 -16.10 -1.39
N ASN A 97 -5.57 -16.23 -2.69
CA ASN A 97 -6.56 -15.43 -3.40
C ASN A 97 -6.45 -13.92 -3.06
N ALA A 98 -5.21 -13.45 -2.96
CA ALA A 98 -4.87 -12.10 -2.56
C ALA A 98 -4.33 -11.32 -3.76
N ARG A 99 -4.42 -9.99 -3.67
CA ARG A 99 -3.89 -9.06 -4.66
C ARG A 99 -2.94 -8.11 -3.98
N MET A 100 -1.95 -7.64 -4.72
CA MET A 100 -1.09 -6.55 -4.26
C MET A 100 -1.20 -5.33 -5.16
N ARG A 101 -0.98 -4.16 -4.58
CA ARG A 101 -0.90 -2.90 -5.32
C ARG A 101 0.02 -1.91 -4.63
N PHE A 102 0.60 -1.02 -5.42
CA PHE A 102 0.95 0.32 -4.97
C PHE A 102 -0.24 1.25 -5.20
N PHE A 103 -0.60 2.01 -4.17
CA PHE A 103 -1.57 3.09 -4.26
C PHE A 103 -0.86 4.42 -3.99
N CYS A 104 -0.94 5.33 -4.94
CA CYS A 104 -0.21 6.59 -4.98
C CYS A 104 -1.20 7.75 -4.84
N TYR A 105 -1.12 8.48 -3.73
CA TYR A 105 -1.79 9.76 -3.59
C TYR A 105 -0.98 10.82 -4.33
N TRP A 106 -1.65 11.62 -5.14
CA TRP A 106 -1.05 12.73 -5.88
C TRP A 106 -1.97 13.94 -5.88
N ASP A 107 -1.49 15.05 -5.35
CA ASP A 107 -2.21 16.32 -5.33
C ASP A 107 -1.72 17.24 -6.45
N ASN A 108 -2.58 17.54 -7.42
CA ASN A 108 -2.30 18.39 -8.55
C ASN A 108 -3.28 19.58 -8.65
N GLU A 109 -3.67 20.17 -7.51
CA GLU A 109 -4.61 21.32 -7.48
C GLU A 109 -4.16 22.48 -8.40
N ALA A 110 -2.85 22.72 -8.50
CA ALA A 110 -2.29 23.75 -9.40
C ALA A 110 -2.28 23.37 -10.89
N GLY A 111 -2.60 22.11 -11.23
CA GLY A 111 -2.66 21.59 -12.60
C GLY A 111 -1.32 21.55 -13.35
N ASN A 112 -0.20 21.78 -12.68
CA ASN A 112 1.12 21.93 -13.29
C ASN A 112 2.10 20.79 -12.92
N ARG A 113 1.60 19.72 -12.28
CA ARG A 113 2.38 18.56 -11.85
C ARG A 113 1.95 17.32 -12.63
N VAL A 114 2.88 16.40 -12.86
CA VAL A 114 2.64 15.11 -13.50
C VAL A 114 3.12 13.99 -12.58
N PRO A 115 2.32 12.93 -12.33
CA PRO A 115 2.74 11.83 -11.46
C PRO A 115 4.00 11.14 -12.00
N ASP A 116 5.06 11.12 -11.19
CA ASP A 116 6.37 10.57 -11.51
C ASP A 116 6.52 9.13 -11.01
N VAL A 117 5.72 8.20 -11.55
CA VAL A 117 5.90 6.76 -11.27
C VAL A 117 6.94 6.18 -12.23
N PRO A 118 8.09 5.66 -11.75
CA PRO A 118 9.13 5.13 -12.62
C PRO A 118 8.69 3.89 -13.42
N ASP A 119 9.11 3.81 -14.68
CA ASP A 119 8.74 2.72 -15.61
C ASP A 119 9.27 1.35 -15.16
N ASP A 120 10.43 1.32 -14.52
CA ASP A 120 11.00 0.09 -13.98
C ASP A 120 10.18 -0.45 -12.79
N ILE A 121 9.64 0.43 -11.95
CA ILE A 121 8.72 0.03 -10.87
C ILE A 121 7.38 -0.45 -11.43
N ARG A 122 6.85 0.20 -12.49
CA ARG A 122 5.64 -0.29 -13.18
C ARG A 122 5.86 -1.69 -13.75
N SER A 123 6.96 -1.87 -14.48
CA SER A 123 7.32 -3.15 -15.10
C SER A 123 7.55 -4.24 -14.05
N MET A 124 8.21 -3.91 -12.94
CA MET A 124 8.41 -4.82 -11.81
C MET A 124 7.07 -5.26 -11.20
N MET A 125 6.16 -4.32 -10.93
CA MET A 125 4.85 -4.63 -10.36
C MET A 125 4.00 -5.49 -11.29
N GLU A 126 3.99 -5.17 -12.59
CA GLU A 126 3.29 -5.96 -13.61
C GLU A 126 3.83 -7.39 -13.69
N ALA A 127 5.16 -7.56 -13.72
CA ALA A 127 5.80 -8.88 -13.76
C ALA A 127 5.47 -9.74 -12.53
N MET A 128 5.22 -9.13 -11.37
CA MET A 128 4.80 -9.84 -10.17
C MET A 128 3.27 -10.01 -10.07
N GLY A 129 2.49 -9.51 -11.05
CA GLY A 129 1.03 -9.59 -11.06
C GLY A 129 0.32 -8.58 -10.15
N GLY A 130 1.00 -7.51 -9.76
CA GLY A 130 0.45 -6.39 -9.00
C GLY A 130 0.09 -5.19 -9.88
N THR A 131 -0.47 -4.15 -9.27
CA THR A 131 -0.84 -2.91 -9.96
C THR A 131 -0.18 -1.68 -9.33
N VAL A 132 -0.06 -0.61 -10.11
CA VAL A 132 0.27 0.74 -9.60
C VAL A 132 -0.90 1.65 -9.95
N GLU A 133 -1.60 2.12 -8.92
CA GLU A 133 -2.76 2.99 -9.03
C GLU A 133 -2.38 4.39 -8.57
N VAL A 134 -2.68 5.40 -9.39
CA VAL A 134 -2.50 6.82 -9.05
C VAL A 134 -3.86 7.43 -8.85
N ASP A 135 -4.08 7.97 -7.65
CA ASP A 135 -5.25 8.74 -7.27
C ASP A 135 -4.87 10.23 -7.32
N GLU A 136 -5.20 10.86 -8.45
CA GLU A 136 -4.92 12.27 -8.71
C GLU A 136 -6.09 13.13 -8.22
N TYR A 137 -5.79 14.01 -7.26
CA TYR A 137 -6.68 15.07 -6.82
C TYR A 137 -6.38 16.35 -7.62
N ARG A 138 -7.44 17.05 -8.03
CA ARG A 138 -7.40 18.29 -8.83
C ARG A 138 -8.32 19.34 -8.24
#